data_AF-A0A514LLD1-F1
#
_entry.id   AF-A0A514LLD1-F1
#
_cell.length_a   1.000
_cell.length_b   1.000
_cell.length_c   1.000
_cell.angle_alpha   90.00
_cell.angle_beta   90.00
_cell.angle_gamma   90.00
#
_symmetry.space_group_name_H-M   'P 1'
#
loop_
_entity.id
_entity.type
_entity.pdbx_description
1 polymer ?
#
loop_
_entity_poly.entity_id
_entity_poly.type
_entity_poly.pdbx_seq_one_letter_code
_entity_poly.pdbx_strand_id
1 'polypeptide(L)'
;MKKFGMITLSAVIATGLAACGENGEETTEEPANGDAPADTGEDDTEELEDQVNVDDEMDESSDEDENEEDEDADAEEDWYEDLPYDEFELEAEYSHGEYEAEYEYEGGNPEAEIEDTRDGEDIELEGEEALEELSGILPEMDVDENSGDDEVLEAAIDAFNLDEDYSELEVEIEFLDDGETEVEDES
;
A
#
# COMPACT_ATOMS: atom_id res chain seq x y z
N MET A 1 28.53 -15.89 26.33
CA MET A 1 28.96 -14.81 27.24
C MET A 1 28.24 -13.55 26.79
N LYS A 2 27.03 -13.32 27.32
CA LYS A 2 26.15 -12.23 26.90
C LYS A 2 26.52 -10.95 27.66
N LYS A 3 26.69 -9.85 26.93
CA LYS A 3 26.73 -8.49 27.46
C LYS A 3 26.30 -7.54 26.35
N PHE A 4 25.00 -7.39 26.19
CA PHE A 4 24.43 -6.24 25.53
C PHE A 4 24.06 -5.23 26.61
N GLY A 5 24.62 -4.04 26.47
CA GLY A 5 24.54 -2.96 27.43
C GLY A 5 23.28 -2.14 27.19
N MET A 6 22.42 -2.11 28.19
CA MET A 6 21.23 -1.26 28.27
C MET A 6 21.66 0.23 28.30
N ILE A 7 21.42 0.97 27.21
CA ILE A 7 21.63 2.42 27.16
C ILE A 7 20.33 3.11 27.60
N THR A 8 20.31 3.54 28.86
CA THR A 8 19.24 4.37 29.42
C THR A 8 19.34 5.81 28.86
N LEU A 9 18.43 6.19 27.97
CA LEU A 9 18.28 7.57 27.53
C LEU A 9 17.47 8.35 28.59
N SER A 10 18.18 9.12 29.42
CA SER A 10 17.57 9.99 30.43
C SER A 10 17.09 11.29 29.78
N ALA A 11 15.77 11.51 29.78
CA ALA A 11 15.14 12.77 29.40
C ALA A 11 15.49 13.89 30.40
N VAL A 12 15.95 15.03 29.89
CA VAL A 12 16.01 16.30 30.65
C VAL A 12 15.16 17.34 29.91
N ILE A 13 13.93 17.50 30.36
CA ILE A 13 13.06 18.61 29.98
C ILE A 13 13.53 19.86 30.73
N ALA A 14 13.97 20.88 29.98
CA ALA A 14 14.19 22.23 30.51
C ALA A 14 13.11 23.17 29.95
N THR A 15 12.12 23.50 30.79
CA THR A 15 11.12 24.53 30.52
C THR A 15 11.77 25.91 30.66
N GLY A 16 11.73 26.70 29.59
CA GLY A 16 12.07 28.13 29.60
C GLY A 16 10.91 28.97 29.08
N LEU A 17 10.03 29.42 29.98
CA LEU A 17 9.07 30.49 29.69
C LEU A 17 9.77 31.84 29.92
N ALA A 18 9.97 32.61 28.85
CA ALA A 18 10.29 34.03 28.93
C ALA A 18 9.33 34.81 28.02
N ALA A 19 8.56 35.67 28.66
CA ALA A 19 7.58 36.57 28.08
C ALA A 19 8.17 37.96 27.77
N CYS A 20 7.48 38.67 26.86
CA CYS A 20 7.43 40.13 26.63
C CYS A 20 8.46 40.82 25.72
N GLY A 21 7.92 41.56 24.73
CA GLY A 21 8.53 42.74 24.06
C GLY A 21 8.28 42.73 22.54
N GLU A 22 7.22 43.35 21.99
CA GLU A 22 6.97 44.79 21.77
C GLU A 22 7.56 45.36 20.44
N ASN A 23 6.66 45.65 19.49
CA ASN A 23 6.60 46.71 18.45
C ASN A 23 7.70 46.93 17.37
N GLY A 24 7.22 47.09 16.12
CA GLY A 24 7.83 47.80 14.96
C GLY A 24 7.56 47.04 13.63
N GLU A 25 6.65 47.42 12.70
CA GLU A 25 6.70 48.53 11.71
C GLU A 25 8.09 48.69 11.05
N GLU A 26 8.35 48.83 9.75
CA GLU A 26 7.60 49.16 8.52
C GLU A 26 8.60 49.01 7.32
N THR A 27 8.10 48.84 6.09
CA THR A 27 8.70 49.18 4.74
C THR A 27 9.82 48.32 4.15
N THR A 28 9.58 47.70 2.97
CA THR A 28 9.82 48.16 1.56
C THR A 28 11.22 47.67 1.11
N GLU A 29 11.43 47.03 -0.04
CA GLU A 29 11.10 47.47 -1.41
C GLU A 29 10.92 46.29 -2.39
N GLU A 30 9.91 46.38 -3.28
CA GLU A 30 9.80 45.67 -4.58
C GLU A 30 10.73 46.36 -5.63
N PRO A 31 10.78 46.02 -6.96
CA PRO A 31 10.02 45.01 -7.73
C PRO A 31 10.84 44.25 -8.81
N ALA A 32 10.23 43.24 -9.43
CA ALA A 32 10.51 42.90 -10.83
C ALA A 32 9.21 42.48 -11.55
N ASN A 33 8.81 43.36 -12.47
CA ASN A 33 7.63 43.31 -13.32
C ASN A 33 7.62 42.10 -14.26
N GLY A 34 6.42 41.55 -14.48
CA GLY A 34 6.07 40.68 -15.60
C GLY A 34 4.56 40.78 -15.86
N ASP A 35 4.16 41.83 -16.58
CA ASP A 35 2.79 42.09 -17.03
C ASP A 35 2.54 41.48 -18.41
N ALA A 36 1.26 41.16 -18.65
CA ALA A 36 0.54 41.09 -19.93
C ALA A 36 0.11 39.67 -20.39
N PRO A 37 -1.07 39.54 -21.05
CA PRO A 37 -2.26 38.94 -20.43
C PRO A 37 -2.95 37.86 -21.29
N ALA A 38 -3.96 37.22 -20.71
CA ALA A 38 -4.96 36.38 -21.38
C ALA A 38 -6.01 37.22 -22.11
N ASP A 39 -6.55 36.74 -23.25
CA ASP A 39 -7.99 36.84 -23.56
C ASP A 39 -8.45 35.88 -24.68
N THR A 40 -9.34 34.99 -24.25
CA THR A 40 -10.51 34.31 -24.82
C THR A 40 -11.19 34.83 -26.11
N GLY A 41 -11.73 33.90 -26.93
CA GLY A 41 -13.11 34.00 -27.48
C GLY A 41 -13.36 33.76 -28.98
N GLU A 42 -14.47 33.03 -29.28
CA GLU A 42 -15.29 32.95 -30.53
C GLU A 42 -14.83 31.89 -31.59
N ASP A 43 -15.48 30.75 -31.86
CA ASP A 43 -16.86 30.30 -32.18
C ASP A 43 -17.35 30.55 -33.62
N ASP A 44 -18.16 29.60 -34.14
CA ASP A 44 -19.03 29.58 -35.33
C ASP A 44 -18.62 28.75 -36.61
N THR A 45 -19.11 27.50 -36.65
CA THR A 45 -20.08 26.92 -37.63
C THR A 45 -19.69 26.44 -39.05
N GLU A 46 -19.85 25.12 -39.24
CA GLU A 46 -20.42 24.29 -40.35
C GLU A 46 -20.28 24.69 -41.84
N GLU A 47 -19.77 23.78 -42.69
CA GLU A 47 -20.46 23.35 -43.94
C GLU A 47 -19.90 22.02 -44.51
N LEU A 48 -20.80 21.21 -45.07
CA LEU A 48 -20.68 19.83 -45.57
C LEU A 48 -20.51 19.79 -47.10
N GLU A 49 -19.65 18.92 -47.66
CA GLU A 49 -19.73 18.36 -49.04
C GLU A 49 -18.86 17.07 -49.09
N ASP A 50 -19.34 15.82 -49.01
CA ASP A 50 -20.16 14.97 -49.89
C ASP A 50 -19.47 14.38 -51.15
N GLN A 51 -19.62 13.05 -51.29
CA GLN A 51 -19.62 12.18 -52.51
C GLN A 51 -18.33 11.50 -53.03
N VAL A 52 -18.32 10.16 -52.97
CA VAL A 52 -18.34 9.18 -54.09
C VAL A 52 -18.22 7.73 -53.53
N ASN A 53 -18.72 6.61 -54.09
CA ASN A 53 -19.89 6.21 -54.87
C ASN A 53 -19.81 4.66 -55.06
N VAL A 54 -20.95 3.97 -54.96
CA VAL A 54 -21.39 2.67 -55.55
C VAL A 54 -20.70 1.29 -55.28
N ASP A 55 -21.55 0.38 -54.78
CA ASP A 55 -21.98 -0.94 -55.34
C ASP A 55 -21.41 -2.30 -54.87
N ASP A 56 -22.40 -3.15 -54.52
CA ASP A 56 -22.57 -4.58 -54.87
C ASP A 56 -22.16 -5.68 -53.86
N GLU A 57 -23.16 -6.01 -53.03
CA GLU A 57 -23.76 -7.33 -52.71
C GLU A 57 -22.91 -8.60 -52.46
N MET A 58 -23.36 -9.30 -51.39
CA MET A 58 -23.40 -10.75 -51.16
C MET A 58 -22.18 -11.40 -50.45
N ASP A 59 -22.34 -11.84 -49.19
CA ASP A 59 -22.48 -13.27 -48.84
C ASP A 59 -22.71 -13.48 -47.33
N GLU A 60 -23.28 -14.63 -46.99
CA GLU A 60 -23.91 -15.07 -45.75
C GLU A 60 -23.09 -15.11 -44.44
N SER A 61 -23.86 -15.00 -43.34
CA SER A 61 -23.70 -15.68 -42.05
C SER A 61 -22.49 -15.34 -41.18
N SER A 62 -22.74 -14.68 -40.06
CA SER A 62 -22.60 -15.31 -38.74
C SER A 62 -23.39 -14.49 -37.73
N ASP A 63 -24.18 -15.21 -36.96
CA ASP A 63 -24.99 -14.77 -35.84
C ASP A 63 -24.25 -13.74 -34.96
N GLU A 64 -24.98 -12.69 -34.58
CA GLU A 64 -24.72 -11.95 -33.35
C GLU A 64 -24.67 -12.98 -32.20
N ASP A 65 -23.48 -13.48 -31.90
CA ASP A 65 -23.16 -13.97 -30.57
C ASP A 65 -22.86 -12.71 -29.77
N GLU A 66 -23.92 -12.25 -29.10
CA GLU A 66 -23.85 -11.40 -27.94
C GLU A 66 -22.85 -12.06 -26.99
N ASN A 67 -21.59 -11.67 -27.11
CA ASN A 67 -20.61 -11.87 -26.05
C ASN A 67 -21.15 -11.01 -24.92
N GLU A 68 -22.05 -11.60 -24.13
CA GLU A 68 -22.14 -11.38 -22.71
C GLU A 68 -20.73 -11.67 -22.19
N GLU A 69 -19.84 -10.69 -22.38
CA GLU A 69 -18.84 -10.36 -21.39
C GLU A 69 -19.70 -10.16 -20.15
N ASP A 70 -19.84 -11.23 -19.36
CA ASP A 70 -20.00 -11.11 -17.92
C ASP A 70 -18.82 -10.24 -17.50
N GLU A 71 -19.05 -8.94 -17.60
CA GLU A 71 -18.48 -7.92 -16.75
C GLU A 71 -18.96 -8.25 -15.34
N ASP A 72 -18.50 -9.38 -14.80
CA ASP A 72 -18.01 -9.40 -13.42
C ASP A 72 -16.75 -8.52 -13.44
N ALA A 73 -16.97 -7.21 -13.67
CA ALA A 73 -16.36 -6.22 -12.84
C ALA A 73 -16.94 -6.50 -11.44
N ASP A 74 -16.43 -7.55 -10.81
CA ASP A 74 -16.22 -7.55 -9.38
C ASP A 74 -15.65 -6.14 -9.15
N ALA A 75 -16.45 -5.29 -8.54
CA ALA A 75 -15.87 -4.12 -7.90
C ALA A 75 -14.76 -4.74 -7.08
N GLU A 76 -13.49 -4.42 -7.40
CA GLU A 76 -12.35 -4.82 -6.60
C GLU A 76 -12.73 -4.40 -5.19
N GLU A 77 -13.27 -5.35 -4.42
CA GLU A 77 -13.72 -5.11 -3.07
C GLU A 77 -12.40 -4.76 -2.40
N ASP A 78 -12.35 -3.54 -1.86
CA ASP A 78 -11.19 -3.03 -1.17
C ASP A 78 -10.97 -3.95 0.03
N TRP A 79 -10.33 -5.12 -0.18
CA TRP A 79 -10.26 -6.26 0.73
C TRP A 79 -9.60 -5.87 2.05
N TYR A 80 -8.76 -4.86 1.97
CA TYR A 80 -8.12 -4.20 3.08
C TYR A 80 -9.10 -3.46 4.02
N GLU A 81 -10.27 -3.01 3.54
CA GLU A 81 -11.30 -2.40 4.40
C GLU A 81 -11.96 -3.40 5.35
N ASP A 82 -11.84 -4.70 5.07
CA ASP A 82 -12.38 -5.78 5.90
C ASP A 82 -11.34 -6.35 6.89
N LEU A 83 -10.07 -5.96 6.80
CA LEU A 83 -9.04 -6.40 7.74
C LEU A 83 -9.26 -5.79 9.13
N PRO A 84 -8.94 -6.52 10.21
CA PRO A 84 -9.03 -6.01 11.56
C PRO A 84 -7.80 -5.15 11.98
N TYR A 85 -6.82 -4.98 11.09
CA TYR A 85 -5.56 -4.27 11.32
C TYR A 85 -5.22 -3.33 10.17
N ASP A 86 -4.44 -2.31 10.47
CA ASP A 86 -3.95 -1.33 9.50
C ASP A 86 -2.44 -1.44 9.23
N GLU A 87 -1.70 -2.19 10.05
CA GLU A 87 -0.31 -2.54 9.79
C GLU A 87 -0.08 -4.04 10.03
N PHE A 88 0.69 -4.67 9.15
CA PHE A 88 1.14 -6.05 9.28
C PHE A 88 2.57 -6.16 8.76
N GLU A 89 3.46 -6.75 9.56
CA GLU A 89 4.84 -7.05 9.18
C GLU A 89 5.15 -8.50 9.54
N LEU A 90 5.81 -9.20 8.63
CA LEU A 90 6.30 -10.55 8.82
C LEU A 90 7.73 -10.66 8.32
N GLU A 91 8.63 -11.13 9.18
CA GLU A 91 10.03 -11.41 8.83
C GLU A 91 10.36 -12.87 9.20
N ALA A 92 10.76 -13.67 8.21
CA ALA A 92 11.20 -15.04 8.42
C ALA A 92 12.64 -15.23 7.93
N GLU A 93 13.58 -15.34 8.87
CA GLU A 93 15.01 -15.50 8.60
C GLU A 93 15.36 -16.99 8.41
N TYR A 94 15.96 -17.37 7.28
CA TYR A 94 16.38 -18.76 7.02
C TYR A 94 17.90 -18.90 6.99
N SER A 95 18.38 -20.15 6.95
CA SER A 95 19.81 -20.41 6.78
C SER A 95 20.39 -19.88 5.45
N HIS A 96 19.52 -19.60 4.47
CA HIS A 96 19.87 -19.03 3.18
C HIS A 96 18.74 -18.15 2.62
N GLY A 97 18.81 -16.86 2.93
CA GLY A 97 17.80 -15.88 2.54
C GLY A 97 16.78 -15.64 3.64
N GLU A 98 15.85 -14.75 3.36
CA GLU A 98 14.72 -14.36 4.20
C GLU A 98 13.46 -14.22 3.35
N TYR A 99 12.32 -14.22 4.04
CA TYR A 99 11.03 -13.86 3.47
C TYR A 99 10.44 -12.73 4.31
N GLU A 100 10.11 -11.62 3.68
CA GLU A 100 9.54 -10.43 4.29
C GLU A 100 8.23 -10.08 3.61
N ALA A 101 7.22 -9.71 4.38
CA ALA A 101 5.95 -9.21 3.88
C ALA A 101 5.45 -8.07 4.77
N GLU A 102 5.26 -6.90 4.16
CA GLU A 102 4.79 -5.69 4.82
C GLU A 102 3.48 -5.23 4.19
N TYR A 103 2.58 -4.71 5.02
CA TYR A 103 1.33 -4.09 4.62
C TYR A 103 1.01 -2.93 5.56
N GLU A 104 0.68 -1.76 4.98
CA GLU A 104 0.27 -0.56 5.71
C GLU A 104 -1.00 0.04 5.05
N TYR A 105 -1.94 0.50 5.86
CA TYR A 105 -3.14 1.21 5.42
C TYR A 105 -3.30 2.56 6.13
N GLU A 106 -2.54 3.56 5.69
CA GLU A 106 -2.66 4.91 6.22
C GLU A 106 -3.60 5.79 5.38
N GLY A 107 -4.66 6.33 6.02
CA GLY A 107 -5.43 7.43 5.45
C GLY A 107 -6.20 7.11 4.17
N GLY A 108 -6.53 5.83 3.93
CA GLY A 108 -7.23 5.35 2.74
C GLY A 108 -6.30 5.00 1.58
N ASN A 109 -5.00 4.84 1.83
CA ASN A 109 -4.01 4.46 0.83
C ASN A 109 -3.29 3.19 1.30
N PRO A 110 -3.61 2.00 0.75
CA PRO A 110 -2.88 0.79 1.06
C PRO A 110 -1.50 0.80 0.37
N GLU A 111 -0.48 0.35 1.08
CA GLU A 111 0.87 0.09 0.58
C GLU A 111 1.29 -1.32 1.03
N ALA A 112 2.12 -1.99 0.23
CA ALA A 112 2.62 -3.33 0.55
C ALA A 112 3.97 -3.59 -0.13
N GLU A 113 4.76 -4.45 0.49
CA GLU A 113 6.04 -4.94 0.00
C GLU A 113 6.17 -6.44 0.29
N ILE A 114 6.78 -7.20 -0.62
CA ILE A 114 7.17 -8.59 -0.40
C ILE A 114 8.59 -8.78 -0.92
N GLU A 115 9.51 -9.20 -0.06
CA GLU A 115 10.86 -9.64 -0.43
C GLU A 115 11.02 -11.15 -0.17
N ASP A 116 11.51 -11.90 -1.16
CA ASP A 116 11.88 -13.30 -0.99
C ASP A 116 13.26 -13.54 -1.61
N THR A 117 14.25 -13.77 -0.74
CA THR A 117 15.63 -14.09 -1.13
C THR A 117 15.98 -15.57 -0.96
N ARG A 118 14.97 -16.41 -0.67
CA ARG A 118 15.13 -17.86 -0.49
C ARG A 118 15.43 -18.53 -1.83
N ASP A 119 16.00 -19.73 -1.76
CA ASP A 119 16.35 -20.57 -2.92
C ASP A 119 17.31 -19.96 -3.97
N GLY A 120 17.87 -18.78 -3.70
CA GLY A 120 18.82 -18.08 -4.57
C GLY A 120 18.17 -17.35 -5.75
N GLU A 121 16.87 -17.07 -5.64
CA GLU A 121 16.17 -16.03 -6.41
C GLU A 121 16.00 -14.81 -5.50
N ASP A 122 16.05 -13.61 -6.07
CA ASP A 122 15.77 -12.36 -5.35
C ASP A 122 14.47 -11.82 -5.96
N ILE A 123 13.36 -11.96 -5.23
CA ILE A 123 12.03 -11.46 -5.60
C ILE A 123 11.75 -10.24 -4.74
N GLU A 124 11.30 -9.15 -5.37
CA GLU A 124 10.91 -7.89 -4.72
C GLU A 124 9.63 -7.44 -5.44
N LEU A 125 8.52 -7.38 -4.69
CA LEU A 125 7.22 -6.87 -5.15
C LEU A 125 6.86 -5.67 -4.30
N GLU A 126 6.39 -4.59 -4.93
CA GLU A 126 6.01 -3.35 -4.25
C GLU A 126 4.65 -2.86 -4.77
N GLY A 127 3.90 -2.15 -3.93
CA GLY A 127 2.68 -1.45 -4.32
C GLY A 127 1.59 -2.39 -4.84
N GLU A 128 1.03 -2.09 -6.01
CA GLU A 128 -0.09 -2.86 -6.60
C GLU A 128 0.24 -4.35 -6.79
N GLU A 129 1.48 -4.71 -7.13
CA GLU A 129 1.88 -6.12 -7.32
C GLU A 129 1.91 -6.87 -5.98
N ALA A 130 2.41 -6.25 -4.91
CA ALA A 130 2.39 -6.83 -3.57
C ALA A 130 0.97 -6.90 -3.00
N LEU A 131 0.16 -5.86 -3.21
CA LEU A 131 -1.24 -5.83 -2.77
C LEU A 131 -2.09 -6.92 -3.44
N GLU A 132 -1.85 -7.21 -4.73
CA GLU A 132 -2.52 -8.31 -5.43
C GLU A 132 -2.19 -9.66 -4.78
N GLU A 133 -0.91 -9.93 -4.46
CA GLU A 133 -0.50 -11.16 -3.79
C GLU A 133 -1.08 -11.25 -2.36
N LEU A 134 -1.00 -10.18 -1.56
CA LEU A 134 -1.49 -10.15 -0.19
C LEU A 134 -3.02 -10.24 -0.07
N SER A 135 -3.76 -9.87 -1.13
CA SER A 135 -5.23 -9.95 -1.17
C SER A 135 -5.76 -11.37 -0.94
N GLY A 136 -4.96 -12.39 -1.29
CA GLY A 136 -5.29 -13.79 -1.07
C GLY A 136 -4.76 -14.35 0.25
N ILE A 137 -3.86 -13.65 0.95
CA ILE A 137 -3.11 -14.17 2.10
C ILE A 137 -3.64 -13.57 3.40
N LEU A 138 -3.64 -12.25 3.51
CA LEU A 138 -3.98 -11.56 4.76
C LEU A 138 -5.41 -11.84 5.23
N PRO A 139 -6.44 -11.87 4.37
CA PRO A 139 -7.79 -12.25 4.80
C PRO A 139 -7.93 -13.70 5.31
N GLU A 140 -6.98 -14.59 4.98
CA GLU A 140 -7.01 -15.99 5.44
C GLU A 140 -6.45 -16.18 6.86
N MET A 141 -5.72 -15.20 7.41
CA MET A 141 -5.11 -15.32 8.74
C MET A 141 -6.14 -15.44 9.88
N ASP A 142 -7.31 -14.80 9.75
CA ASP A 142 -8.40 -14.80 10.75
C ASP A 142 -7.91 -14.46 12.18
N VAL A 143 -6.95 -13.52 12.30
CA VAL A 143 -6.39 -13.04 13.58
C VAL A 143 -7.03 -11.74 14.05
N ASP A 144 -7.18 -11.57 15.36
CA ASP A 144 -7.69 -10.32 15.98
C ASP A 144 -6.95 -10.00 17.30
N GLU A 145 -7.26 -8.84 17.91
CA GLU A 145 -6.64 -8.38 19.17
C GLU A 145 -6.72 -9.38 20.35
N ASN A 146 -7.60 -10.39 20.27
CA ASN A 146 -7.78 -11.43 21.27
C ASN A 146 -7.01 -12.73 20.94
N SER A 147 -6.40 -12.83 19.75
CA SER A 147 -5.56 -13.94 19.36
C SER A 147 -4.33 -14.01 20.27
N GLY A 148 -3.91 -15.23 20.60
CA GLY A 148 -2.71 -15.44 21.40
C GLY A 148 -1.47 -15.54 20.51
N ASP A 149 -0.30 -15.31 21.09
CA ASP A 149 1.01 -15.36 20.42
C ASP A 149 1.19 -16.63 19.54
N ASP A 150 0.90 -17.82 20.11
CA ASP A 150 0.99 -19.10 19.39
C ASP A 150 -0.01 -19.18 18.20
N GLU A 151 -1.17 -18.53 18.30
CA GLU A 151 -2.21 -18.52 17.27
C GLU A 151 -1.82 -17.59 16.11
N VAL A 152 -1.23 -16.43 16.43
CA VAL A 152 -0.70 -15.49 15.43
C VAL A 152 0.41 -16.13 14.61
N LEU A 153 1.39 -16.78 15.27
CA LEU A 153 2.47 -17.48 14.58
C LEU A 153 1.95 -18.64 13.70
N GLU A 154 1.03 -19.46 14.21
CA GLU A 154 0.47 -20.57 13.44
C GLU A 154 -0.31 -20.06 12.21
N ALA A 155 -1.10 -19.00 12.37
CA ALA A 155 -1.82 -18.35 11.28
C ALA A 155 -0.89 -17.79 10.21
N ALA A 156 0.18 -17.09 10.62
CA ALA A 156 1.19 -16.56 9.71
C ALA A 156 1.91 -17.67 8.93
N ILE A 157 2.34 -18.73 9.60
CA ILE A 157 3.01 -19.88 8.96
C ILE A 157 2.10 -20.56 7.94
N ASP A 158 0.82 -20.80 8.27
CA ASP A 158 -0.14 -21.45 7.38
C ASP A 158 -0.51 -20.54 6.18
N ALA A 159 -0.81 -19.26 6.42
CA ALA A 159 -1.26 -18.33 5.38
C ALA A 159 -0.15 -18.02 4.35
N PHE A 160 1.06 -17.74 4.83
CA PHE A 160 2.22 -17.48 3.97
C PHE A 160 2.92 -18.76 3.48
N ASN A 161 2.44 -19.93 3.92
CA ASN A 161 3.00 -21.24 3.61
C ASN A 161 4.53 -21.28 3.85
N LEU A 162 4.94 -20.82 5.04
CA LEU A 162 6.35 -20.75 5.45
C LEU A 162 6.89 -22.15 5.79
N ASP A 163 8.17 -22.39 5.50
CA ASP A 163 8.85 -23.60 5.93
C ASP A 163 9.21 -23.50 7.42
N GLU A 164 8.95 -24.55 8.20
CA GLU A 164 9.27 -24.59 9.65
C GLU A 164 10.78 -24.64 9.98
N ASP A 165 11.67 -24.44 9.01
CA ASP A 165 13.14 -24.44 9.20
C ASP A 165 13.77 -23.03 9.27
N TYR A 166 12.94 -22.00 9.47
CA TYR A 166 13.40 -20.68 9.85
C TYR A 166 14.28 -20.73 11.10
N SER A 167 15.21 -19.77 11.20
CA SER A 167 16.04 -19.54 12.38
C SER A 167 15.38 -18.54 13.32
N GLU A 168 14.63 -17.59 12.76
CA GLU A 168 13.85 -16.57 13.47
C GLU A 168 12.60 -16.28 12.64
N LEU A 169 11.46 -16.12 13.32
CA LEU A 169 10.19 -15.67 12.75
C LEU A 169 9.64 -14.57 13.64
N GLU A 170 9.43 -13.39 13.07
CA GLU A 170 8.81 -12.24 13.71
C GLU A 170 7.52 -11.88 12.98
N VAL A 171 6.47 -11.57 13.73
CA VAL A 171 5.19 -11.08 13.22
C VAL A 171 4.74 -9.90 14.09
N GLU A 172 4.53 -8.74 13.46
CA GLU A 172 4.00 -7.53 14.09
C GLU A 172 2.66 -7.13 13.44
N ILE A 173 1.68 -6.75 14.26
CA ILE A 173 0.34 -6.33 13.80
C ILE A 173 -0.15 -5.13 14.62
N GLU A 174 -0.51 -4.02 13.94
CA GLU A 174 -1.23 -2.88 14.53
C GLU A 174 -2.74 -2.98 14.21
N PHE A 175 -3.56 -3.18 15.23
CA PHE A 175 -5.02 -3.38 15.10
C PHE A 175 -5.80 -2.05 15.12
N LEU A 176 -6.86 -2.00 14.30
CA LEU A 176 -7.73 -0.82 14.15
C LEU A 176 -8.47 -0.40 15.45
N ASP A 177 -8.75 -1.32 16.38
CA ASP A 177 -9.51 -1.05 17.62
C ASP A 177 -8.63 -0.58 18.80
N ASP A 178 -7.34 -0.23 18.56
CA ASP A 178 -6.28 0.14 19.53
C ASP A 178 -5.55 -1.09 20.11
N GLY A 179 -4.38 -1.42 19.56
CA GLY A 179 -3.48 -2.46 20.09
C GLY A 179 -2.37 -2.85 19.11
N GLU A 180 -1.18 -3.10 19.64
CA GLU A 180 -0.03 -3.64 18.91
C GLU A 180 0.26 -5.06 19.46
N THR A 181 0.59 -6.00 18.59
CA THR A 181 1.18 -7.29 18.99
C THR A 181 2.46 -7.53 18.22
N GLU A 182 3.54 -7.83 18.95
CA GLU A 182 4.83 -8.29 18.43
C GLU A 182 5.01 -9.74 18.91
N VAL A 183 5.30 -10.68 18.01
CA VAL A 183 5.52 -12.09 18.34
C VAL A 183 6.77 -12.63 17.63
N GLU A 184 7.70 -13.17 18.42
CA GLU A 184 8.98 -13.71 17.94
C GLU A 184 9.12 -15.21 18.32
N ASP A 185 9.56 -16.05 17.37
CA ASP A 185 10.03 -17.43 17.62
C ASP A 185 11.46 -17.66 17.09
N GLU A 186 12.33 -18.21 17.95
CA GLU A 186 13.72 -18.56 17.62
C GLU A 186 13.92 -20.09 17.69
N SER A 187 14.35 -20.72 16.59
CA SER A 187 14.46 -22.20 16.44
C SER A 187 15.87 -22.81 16.61
#